data_AF-A0A7J3MAD3-F1
#
_entry.id   AF-A0A7J3MAD3-F1
#
_cell.length_a   1.000
_cell.length_b   1.000
_cell.length_c   1.000
_cell.angle_alpha   90.00
_cell.angle_beta   90.00
_cell.angle_gamma   90.00
#
_symmetry.space_group_name_H-M   'P 1'
#
loop_
_entity.id
_entity.type
_entity.pdbx_description
1 polymer ?
#
loop_
_entity_poly.entity_id
_entity_poly.type
_entity_poly.pdbx_seq_one_letter_code
_entity_poly.pdbx_strand_id
1 'polypeptide(L)' 'VMGGVTIDSYNDHRIAMAFTVLATIADNPIIIKNAECVSKSYPSFWDDVRRLGVKFEVV' A
#
# COMPACT_ATOMS: atom_id res chain seq x y z
N VAL A 1 1.72 6.62 13.59
CA VAL A 1 1.13 5.26 13.76
C VAL A 1 2.29 4.28 13.79
N MET A 2 2.36 3.35 14.74
CA MET A 2 3.46 2.39 14.77
C MET A 2 3.49 1.55 13.48
N GLY A 3 4.55 1.73 12.70
CA GLY A 3 4.86 0.90 11.53
C GLY A 3 5.90 -0.18 11.84
N GLY A 4 6.68 -0.57 10.84
CA GLY A 4 7.72 -1.61 10.98
C GLY A 4 7.15 -3.03 11.00
N VAL A 5 5.94 -3.18 10.46
CA VAL A 5 5.21 -4.45 10.39
C VAL A 5 5.05 -4.89 8.95
N THR A 6 4.85 -6.19 8.78
CA THR A 6 4.45 -6.78 7.51
C THR A 6 3.04 -7.31 7.65
N ILE A 7 2.16 -6.94 6.73
CA ILE A 7 0.77 -7.38 6.67
C ILE A 7 0.51 -8.13 5.38
N ASP A 8 -0.48 -9.03 5.40
CA ASP A 8 -0.98 -9.68 4.20
C ASP A 8 -2.33 -9.06 3.82
N SER A 9 -2.46 -8.63 2.57
CA SER A 9 -3.74 -8.12 2.06
C SER A 9 -4.75 -9.22 1.77
N TYR A 10 -4.34 -10.49 1.80
CA TYR A 10 -5.15 -11.67 1.47
C TYR A 10 -5.85 -11.55 0.11
N ASN A 11 -5.18 -10.92 -0.87
CA ASN A 11 -5.71 -10.59 -2.19
C ASN A 11 -6.96 -9.68 -2.20
N ASP A 12 -7.25 -8.98 -1.11
CA ASP A 12 -8.28 -7.94 -1.08
C ASP A 12 -7.65 -6.57 -1.38
N HIS A 13 -7.98 -6.04 -2.55
CA HIS A 13 -7.51 -4.74 -3.02
C HIS A 13 -7.85 -3.60 -2.04
N ARG A 14 -8.96 -3.71 -1.31
CA ARG A 14 -9.36 -2.68 -0.33
C ARG A 14 -8.43 -2.70 0.89
N ILE A 15 -8.02 -3.89 1.34
CA ILE A 15 -7.03 -4.01 2.43
C ILE A 15 -5.71 -3.40 1.98
N ALA A 16 -5.22 -3.77 0.79
CA ALA A 16 -3.98 -3.20 0.26
C ALA A 16 -4.05 -1.67 0.17
N MET A 17 -5.10 -1.10 -0.44
CA MET A 17 -5.26 0.35 -0.56
C MET A 17 -5.38 1.05 0.81
N ALA A 18 -6.15 0.47 1.75
CA ALA A 18 -6.31 1.05 3.09
C ALA A 18 -4.98 1.10 3.85
N PHE A 19 -4.18 0.03 3.78
CA PHE A 19 -2.85 0.02 4.39
C PHE A 19 -1.86 0.93 3.67
N THR A 20 -2.00 1.17 2.37
CA THR A 20 -1.21 2.19 1.66
C THR A 20 -1.49 3.58 2.24
N VAL A 21 -2.76 3.92 2.48
CA VAL A 21 -3.12 5.20 3.12
C VAL A 21 -2.61 5.26 4.55
N LEU A 22 -2.76 4.20 5.34
CA LEU A 22 -2.25 4.12 6.70
C LEU A 22 -0.72 4.31 6.77
N ALA A 23 0.01 3.75 5.82
CA ALA A 23 1.47 3.85 5.73
C ALA A 23 1.96 5.29 5.56
N THR A 24 1.13 6.21 5.03
CA THR A 24 1.51 7.63 4.86
C THR A 24 1.68 8.40 6.17
N ILE A 25 1.11 7.88 7.27
CA ILE A 25 1.21 8.47 8.62
C ILE A 25 1.91 7.53 9.61
N ALA A 26 2.56 6.48 9.09
CA ALA A 26 3.29 5.52 9.90
C ALA A 26 4.69 6.04 10.22
N ASP A 27 5.14 5.80 11.46
CA ASP A 27 6.46 6.25 11.94
C ASP A 27 7.60 5.42 11.32
N ASN A 28 7.27 4.22 10.82
CA ASN A 28 8.17 3.30 10.11
C ASN A 28 7.45 2.70 8.89
N PRO A 29 8.17 2.21 7.87
CA PRO A 29 7.57 1.58 6.71
C PRO A 29 6.65 0.40 7.06
N ILE A 30 5.60 0.20 6.27
CA ILE A 30 4.71 -0.96 6.34
C ILE A 30 4.90 -1.77 5.07
N ILE A 31 5.18 -3.07 5.19
CA ILE A 31 5.26 -3.98 4.04
C ILE A 31 3.88 -4.61 3.83
N ILE A 32 3.31 -4.42 2.64
CA ILE A 32 2.00 -4.94 2.24
C ILE A 32 2.21 -6.08 1.25
N LYS A 33 1.95 -7.32 1.67
CA LYS A 33 2.01 -8.49 0.76
C LYS A 33 0.78 -8.55 -0.14
N ASN A 34 0.95 -9.15 -1.31
CA ASN A 34 -0.09 -9.37 -2.31
C ASN A 34 -0.76 -8.07 -2.82
N ALA A 35 -0.01 -6.95 -2.81
CA ALA A 35 -0.52 -5.62 -3.17
C ALA A 35 -0.85 -5.49 -4.67
N GLU A 36 -0.33 -6.39 -5.52
CA GLU A 36 -0.62 -6.47 -6.94
C GLU A 36 -2.12 -6.71 -7.24
N CYS A 37 -2.88 -7.22 -6.26
CA CYS A 37 -4.33 -7.39 -6.40
C CYS A 37 -5.07 -6.06 -6.66
N VAL A 38 -4.49 -4.92 -6.25
CA VAL A 38 -5.07 -3.59 -6.49
C VAL A 38 -5.24 -3.31 -7.98
N SER A 39 -4.29 -3.74 -8.81
CA SER A 39 -4.30 -3.45 -10.25
C SER A 39 -5.48 -4.08 -11.00
N LYS A 40 -6.20 -5.04 -10.38
CA LYS A 40 -7.43 -5.61 -10.95
C LYS A 40 -8.60 -4.64 -10.89
N SER A 41 -8.73 -3.90 -9.79
CA SER A 41 -9.84 -2.98 -9.55
C SER A 41 -9.47 -1.53 -9.86
N TYR A 42 -8.22 -1.15 -9.63
CA TYR A 42 -7.72 0.21 -9.83
C TYR A 42 -6.31 0.19 -10.46
N PRO A 43 -6.20 -0.03 -11.78
CA PRO A 43 -4.93 -0.18 -12.48
C PRO A 43 -3.94 0.99 -12.30
N SER A 44 -4.43 2.23 -12.19
CA SER A 44 -3.59 3.42 -12.03
C SER A 44 -3.23 3.77 -10.59
N PHE A 45 -3.68 2.98 -9.60
CA PHE A 45 -3.56 3.32 -8.17
C PHE A 45 -2.12 3.69 -7.76
N TRP A 46 -1.13 2.88 -8.14
CA TRP A 46 0.26 3.12 -7.77
C TRP A 46 0.85 4.37 -8.43
N ASP A 47 0.40 4.71 -9.63
CA ASP A 47 0.79 5.95 -10.30
C ASP A 47 0.17 7.16 -9.62
N ASP A 48 -1.11 7.07 -9.23
CA ASP A 48 -1.81 8.12 -8.49
C ASP A 48 -1.16 8.34 -7.11
N VAL A 49 -0.84 7.26 -6.39
CA VAL A 49 -0.09 7.30 -5.12
C VAL A 49 1.27 8.00 -5.31
N ARG A 50 1.99 7.69 -6.40
CA ARG A 50 3.26 8.36 -6.73
C ARG A 50 3.06 9.85 -7.04
N ARG A 51 2.00 10.22 -7.77
CA ARG A 51 1.65 11.61 -8.09
C ARG A 51 1.27 12.42 -6.86
N LEU A 52 0.72 11.78 -5.84
CA LEU A 52 0.45 12.39 -4.53
C LEU A 52 1.71 12.57 -3.67
N GLY A 53 2.89 12.13 -4.15
CA GLY A 53 4.16 12.29 -3.45
C GLY A 53 4.43 11.21 -2.39
N VAL A 54 3.61 10.16 -2.34
CA VAL A 54 3.86 9.01 -1.46
C VAL A 54 5.07 8.25 -1.97
N LYS A 55 6.04 8.02 -1.09
CA LYS A 55 7.23 7.21 -1.37
C LYS A 55 6.92 5.76 -1.02
N PHE A 56 7.06 4.87 -2.00
CA PHE A 56 6.92 3.44 -1.81
C PHE A 56 7.88 2.71 -2.75
N GLU A 57 8.20 1.47 -2.41
CA GLU A 57 9.00 0.56 -3.22
C GLU A 57 8.24 -0.76 -3.41
N VAL A 58 8.52 -1.43 -4.52
CA VAL A 58 7.98 -2.76 -4.81
C VAL A 58 9.12 -3.74 -4.59
N VAL A 59 8.90 -4.73 -3.74
CA VAL A 59 9.88 -5.74 -3.33
C VAL A 59 9.46 -7.11 -3.85
#